data_AF-A0A8B6CI65-F1
#
_entry.id   AF-A0A8B6CI65-F1
#
_cell.length_a   1.000
_cell.length_b   1.000
_cell.length_c   1.000
_cell.angle_alpha   90.00
_cell.angle_beta   90.00
_cell.angle_gamma   90.00
#
_symmetry.space_group_name_H-M   'P 1'
#
loop_
_entity.id
_entity.type
_entity.pdbx_description
1 polymer ?
#
loop_
_entity_poly.entity_id
_entity_poly.type
_entity_poly.pdbx_seq_one_letter_code
_entity_poly.pdbx_strand_id
1 'polypeptide(L)'
;MKIYCYIHIFDSCLQNWYSVASILEDVLTIVKEKDDTINETYIRLDNAGCYKSAPLLLSLPGISIRSQINIKRYDFSDAQGWKDRIIAPNKQHMKAYANEGHSIKTANQMKKAIESYGGIAGTFTCVVKINQEKQTKTNGNGQEL
;
A
#
# COMPACT_ATOMS: atom_id res chain seq x y z
N MET A 1 10.00 -12.99 -14.85
CA MET A 1 9.06 -12.07 -14.18
C MET A 1 9.65 -11.72 -12.82
N LYS A 2 9.96 -10.44 -12.55
CA LYS A 2 10.40 -10.00 -11.22
C LYS A 2 9.16 -9.57 -10.43
N ILE A 3 9.06 -9.97 -9.17
CA ILE A 3 7.98 -9.57 -8.27
C ILE A 3 8.62 -8.84 -7.10
N TYR A 4 8.12 -7.65 -6.82
CA TYR A 4 8.48 -6.88 -5.63
C TYR A 4 7.24 -6.74 -4.74
N CYS A 5 7.44 -6.91 -3.44
CA CYS A 5 6.41 -6.75 -2.42
C CYS A 5 6.77 -5.55 -1.55
N TYR A 6 5.90 -4.55 -1.52
CA TYR A 6 6.03 -3.38 -0.65
C TYR A 6 5.02 -3.51 0.50
N ILE A 7 5.52 -3.50 1.73
CA ILE A 7 4.71 -3.68 2.94
C ILE A 7 4.78 -2.41 3.78
N HIS A 8 3.68 -1.66 3.77
CA HIS A 8 3.45 -0.51 4.63
C HIS A 8 2.86 -0.98 5.95
N ILE A 9 3.56 -0.70 7.05
CA ILE A 9 3.18 -1.15 8.40
C ILE A 9 2.76 0.07 9.21
N PHE A 10 1.61 -0.02 9.86
CA PHE A 10 1.01 1.05 10.66
C PHE A 10 0.77 0.56 12.09
N ASP A 11 1.04 1.40 13.09
CA ASP A 11 0.63 1.11 14.48
C ASP A 11 -0.89 1.23 14.63
N SER A 12 -1.50 2.16 13.89
CA SER A 12 -2.94 2.34 13.78
C SER A 12 -3.27 3.01 12.46
N CYS A 13 -4.23 2.45 11.72
CA CYS A 13 -4.72 3.02 10.46
C CYS A 13 -6.17 2.59 10.23
N LEU A 14 -7.02 3.53 9.82
CA LEU A 14 -8.36 3.19 9.34
C LEU A 14 -8.24 2.74 7.89
N GLN A 15 -8.83 1.59 7.55
CA GLN A 15 -8.87 1.13 6.16
C GLN A 15 -9.96 1.89 5.39
N ASN A 16 -9.66 3.14 5.06
CA ASN A 16 -10.52 4.04 4.29
C ASN A 16 -9.88 4.40 2.95
N TRP A 17 -10.65 5.10 2.12
CA TRP A 17 -10.22 5.49 0.78
C TRP A 17 -8.92 6.31 0.77
N TYR A 18 -8.75 7.18 1.76
CA TYR A 18 -7.62 8.10 1.83
C TYR A 18 -6.31 7.37 2.18
N SER A 19 -6.40 6.38 3.06
CA SER A 19 -5.28 5.51 3.40
C SER A 19 -4.86 4.67 2.19
N VAL A 20 -5.82 4.14 1.42
CA VAL A 20 -5.53 3.44 0.16
C VAL A 20 -4.86 4.36 -0.86
N ALA A 21 -5.38 5.58 -1.06
CA ALA A 21 -4.80 6.56 -1.98
C ALA A 21 -3.36 6.92 -1.59
N SER A 22 -3.11 7.13 -0.30
CA SER A 22 -1.78 7.47 0.23
C SER A 22 -0.77 6.34 0.03
N ILE A 23 -1.17 5.09 0.30
CA ILE A 23 -0.32 3.91 0.05
C ILE A 23 -0.02 3.78 -1.44
N LEU A 24 -1.04 3.95 -2.30
CA LEU A 24 -0.86 3.84 -3.74
C LEU A 24 0.14 4.87 -4.26
N GLU A 25 0.00 6.13 -3.85
CA GLU A 25 0.92 7.21 -4.23
C GLU A 25 2.36 6.92 -3.77
N ASP A 26 2.53 6.48 -2.54
CA ASP A 26 3.86 6.16 -1.98
C ASP A 26 4.52 5.00 -2.75
N VAL A 27 3.77 3.93 -3.04
CA VAL A 27 4.26 2.80 -3.85
C VAL A 27 4.69 3.25 -5.24
N LEU A 28 3.89 4.07 -5.92
CA LEU A 28 4.23 4.56 -7.26
C LEU A 28 5.47 5.46 -7.22
N THR A 29 5.59 6.31 -6.21
CA THR A 29 6.78 7.16 -6.00
C THR A 29 8.03 6.31 -5.81
N ILE A 30 7.98 5.30 -4.93
CA ILE A 30 9.10 4.37 -4.71
C ILE A 30 9.46 3.61 -6.00
N VAL A 31 8.46 3.18 -6.77
CA VAL A 31 8.69 2.50 -8.04
C VAL A 31 9.40 3.42 -9.04
N LYS A 32 8.96 4.68 -9.14
CA LYS A 32 9.56 5.69 -10.01
C LYS A 32 11.01 5.99 -9.63
N GLU A 33 11.29 6.13 -8.33
CA GLU A 33 12.64 6.36 -7.83
C GLU A 33 13.59 5.18 -8.10
N LYS A 34 13.08 3.95 -8.03
CA LYS A 34 13.88 2.75 -8.31
C LYS A 34 14.12 2.51 -9.79
N ASP A 35 13.18 2.90 -10.64
CA ASP A 35 13.27 2.72 -12.08
C ASP A 35 12.52 3.84 -12.80
N ASP A 36 13.27 4.88 -13.18
CA ASP A 36 12.73 6.06 -13.85
C ASP A 36 12.22 5.76 -15.28
N THR A 37 12.51 4.57 -15.83
CA THR A 37 11.98 4.18 -17.15
C THR A 37 10.50 3.80 -17.10
N ILE A 38 9.96 3.53 -15.90
CA ILE A 38 8.55 3.21 -15.70
C ILE A 38 7.74 4.51 -15.75
N ASN A 39 6.86 4.60 -16.75
CA ASN A 39 6.01 5.77 -16.97
C ASN A 39 4.51 5.45 -16.95
N GLU A 40 4.14 4.17 -17.04
CA GLU A 40 2.75 3.73 -17.10
C GLU A 40 2.52 2.52 -16.21
N THR A 41 1.34 2.43 -15.61
CA THR A 41 0.97 1.32 -14.74
C THR A 41 -0.48 0.88 -14.93
N TYR A 42 -0.70 -0.41 -14.65
CA TYR A 42 -2.01 -1.04 -14.60
C TYR A 42 -2.22 -1.53 -13.17
N ILE A 43 -3.19 -0.97 -12.47
CA ILE A 43 -3.47 -1.29 -11.07
C ILE A 43 -4.58 -2.32 -11.02
N ARG A 44 -4.39 -3.33 -10.16
CA ARG A 44 -5.42 -4.30 -9.82
C ARG A 44 -5.54 -4.44 -8.32
N LEU A 45 -6.76 -4.29 -7.81
CA LEU A 45 -7.05 -4.37 -6.37
C LEU A 45 -8.06 -5.48 -6.07
N ASP A 46 -8.25 -5.77 -4.78
CA ASP A 46 -9.35 -6.64 -4.39
C ASP A 46 -10.71 -5.93 -4.57
N ASN A 47 -11.78 -6.72 -4.53
CA ASN A 47 -13.12 -6.27 -4.83
C ASN A 47 -13.84 -5.58 -3.64
N ALA A 48 -13.13 -5.16 -2.60
CA ALA A 48 -13.73 -4.53 -1.41
C ALA A 48 -14.10 -3.04 -1.63
N GLY A 49 -15.06 -2.55 -0.84
CA GLY A 49 -15.61 -1.20 -0.97
C GLY A 49 -14.60 -0.06 -0.77
N CYS A 50 -13.58 -0.26 0.07
CA CYS A 50 -12.54 0.76 0.33
C CYS A 50 -11.68 1.08 -0.91
N TYR A 51 -11.60 0.16 -1.88
CA TYR A 51 -10.86 0.36 -3.14
C TYR A 51 -11.72 0.98 -4.26
N LYS A 52 -13.05 1.08 -4.05
CA LYS A 52 -14.04 1.49 -5.07
C LYS A 52 -14.73 2.82 -4.78
N SER A 53 -14.29 3.55 -3.77
CA SER A 53 -14.98 4.79 -3.40
C SER A 53 -14.77 5.87 -4.47
N ALA A 54 -15.78 6.72 -4.69
CA ALA A 54 -15.68 7.84 -5.62
C ALA A 54 -14.51 8.79 -5.30
N PRO A 55 -14.22 9.15 -4.03
CA PRO A 55 -13.06 9.99 -3.72
C PRO A 55 -11.73 9.36 -4.13
N LEU A 56 -11.57 8.04 -4.01
CA LEU A 56 -10.36 7.35 -4.43
C LEU A 56 -10.21 7.39 -5.95
N LEU A 57 -11.27 7.06 -6.69
CA LEU A 57 -11.25 7.08 -8.16
C LEU A 57 -10.96 8.49 -8.71
N LEU A 58 -11.57 9.52 -8.12
CA LEU A 58 -11.32 10.92 -8.49
C LEU A 58 -9.90 11.40 -8.12
N SER A 59 -9.24 10.75 -7.17
CA SER A 59 -7.87 11.10 -6.79
C SER A 59 -6.79 10.53 -7.74
N LEU A 60 -7.12 9.52 -8.56
CA LEU A 60 -6.15 8.80 -9.40
C LEU A 60 -5.37 9.71 -10.39
N PRO A 61 -5.99 10.68 -11.08
CA PRO A 61 -5.24 11.60 -11.94
C PRO A 61 -4.23 12.43 -11.15
N GLY A 62 -4.63 12.91 -9.96
CA GLY A 62 -3.73 13.66 -9.08
C GLY A 62 -2.57 12.82 -8.57
N ILE A 63 -2.81 11.56 -8.21
CA ILE A 63 -1.76 10.60 -7.83
C ILE A 63 -0.80 10.38 -9.01
N SER A 64 -1.34 10.22 -10.23
CA SER A 64 -0.52 9.99 -11.43
C SER A 64 0.43 11.16 -11.70
N ILE A 65 -0.05 12.39 -11.54
CA ILE A 65 0.78 13.60 -11.69
C ILE A 65 1.88 13.65 -10.63
N ARG A 66 1.55 13.42 -9.35
CA ARG A 66 2.52 13.52 -8.24
C ARG A 66 3.58 12.43 -8.27
N SER A 67 3.19 11.20 -8.60
CA SER A 67 4.10 10.05 -8.71
C SER A 67 4.85 9.99 -10.03
N GLN A 68 4.47 10.81 -11.02
CA GLN A 68 5.01 10.81 -12.38
C GLN A 68 4.84 9.44 -13.11
N ILE A 69 3.84 8.66 -12.70
CA ILE A 69 3.45 7.41 -13.36
C ILE A 69 1.99 7.52 -13.80
N ASN A 70 1.75 7.34 -15.09
CA ASN A 70 0.42 7.37 -15.67
C ASN A 70 -0.36 6.09 -15.35
N ILE A 71 -1.44 6.21 -14.57
CA ILE A 71 -2.34 5.09 -14.26
C ILE A 71 -3.27 4.87 -15.46
N LYS A 72 -2.97 3.88 -16.30
CA LYS A 72 -3.74 3.57 -17.51
C LYS A 72 -5.04 2.82 -17.23
N ARG A 73 -5.02 2.01 -16.16
CA ARG A 73 -6.15 1.14 -15.81
C ARG A 73 -6.18 0.90 -14.32
N TYR A 74 -7.39 0.81 -13.79
CA TYR A 74 -7.67 0.54 -12.39
C TYR A 74 -8.77 -0.51 -12.31
N ASP A 75 -8.37 -1.77 -12.11
CA ASP A 75 -9.23 -2.94 -12.11
C ASP A 75 -9.48 -3.50 -10.71
N PHE A 76 -10.57 -4.24 -10.60
CA PHE A 76 -10.91 -5.03 -9.42
C PHE A 76 -10.96 -6.50 -9.76
N SER A 77 -10.62 -7.34 -8.79
CA SER A 77 -10.79 -8.77 -8.89
C SER A 77 -11.16 -9.38 -7.56
N ASP A 78 -11.93 -10.46 -7.59
CA ASP A 78 -12.20 -11.28 -6.41
C ASP A 78 -10.93 -11.94 -5.87
N ALA A 79 -11.05 -12.68 -4.78
CA ALA A 79 -9.92 -13.36 -4.13
C ALA A 79 -9.08 -14.15 -5.14
N GLN A 80 -7.78 -13.84 -5.19
CA GLN A 80 -6.85 -14.41 -6.15
C GLN A 80 -5.68 -15.07 -5.43
N GLY A 81 -5.45 -16.35 -5.69
CA GLY A 81 -4.40 -17.14 -5.02
C GLY A 81 -2.97 -16.67 -5.29
N TRP A 82 -2.72 -15.79 -6.27
CA TRP A 82 -1.38 -15.22 -6.46
C TRP A 82 -1.01 -14.24 -5.34
N LYS A 83 -1.98 -13.53 -4.73
CA LYS A 83 -1.72 -12.66 -3.59
C LYS A 83 -1.24 -13.48 -2.39
N ASP A 84 -1.89 -14.62 -2.15
CA ASP A 84 -1.53 -15.52 -1.05
C ASP A 84 -0.12 -16.08 -1.21
N ARG A 85 0.34 -16.35 -2.45
CA ARG A 85 1.71 -16.78 -2.72
C ARG A 85 2.77 -15.76 -2.30
N ILE A 86 2.44 -14.47 -2.29
CA ILE A 86 3.35 -13.39 -1.87
C ILE A 86 3.23 -13.11 -0.37
N ILE A 87 2.01 -13.15 0.18
CA ILE A 87 1.73 -12.78 1.58
C ILE A 87 2.04 -13.94 2.55
N ALA A 88 1.79 -15.19 2.18
CA ALA A 88 1.95 -16.34 3.07
C ALA A 88 3.39 -16.52 3.60
N PRO A 89 4.46 -16.39 2.78
CA PRO A 89 5.84 -16.46 3.28
C PRO A 89 6.13 -15.40 4.34
N ASN A 90 5.68 -14.16 4.13
CA ASN A 90 5.86 -13.06 5.08
C ASN A 90 5.16 -13.35 6.42
N LYS A 91 3.92 -13.87 6.38
CA LYS A 91 3.19 -14.28 7.59
C LYS A 91 3.88 -15.41 8.34
N GLN A 92 4.37 -16.41 7.61
CA GLN A 92 5.09 -17.55 8.20
C GLN A 92 6.41 -17.10 8.84
N HIS A 93 7.14 -16.19 8.20
CA HIS A 93 8.39 -15.62 8.71
C HIS A 93 8.18 -14.88 10.02
N MET A 94 7.18 -13.98 10.07
CA MET A 94 6.82 -13.28 11.31
C MET A 94 6.38 -14.24 12.42
N LYS A 95 5.65 -15.31 12.06
CA LYS A 95 5.22 -16.33 13.02
C LYS A 95 6.41 -17.10 13.60
N ALA A 96 7.38 -17.48 12.78
CA ALA A 96 8.61 -18.12 13.24
C ALA A 96 9.37 -17.23 14.23
N TYR A 97 9.57 -15.95 13.86
CA TYR A 97 10.21 -14.95 14.72
C TYR A 97 9.49 -14.78 16.06
N ALA A 98 8.15 -14.76 16.05
CA ALA A 98 7.35 -14.67 17.28
C ALA A 98 7.44 -15.94 18.15
N ASN A 99 7.53 -17.12 17.53
CA ASN A 99 7.67 -18.40 18.24
C ASN A 99 9.00 -18.54 18.99
N GLU A 100 10.01 -17.78 18.60
CA GLU A 100 11.30 -17.70 19.30
C GLU A 100 11.26 -16.81 20.56
N GLY A 101 10.09 -16.26 20.89
CA GLY A 101 9.87 -15.40 22.06
C GLY A 101 9.95 -13.90 21.78
N HIS A 102 10.13 -13.50 20.51
CA HIS A 102 10.16 -12.08 20.16
C HIS A 102 8.75 -11.47 20.10
N SER A 103 8.63 -10.22 20.55
CA SER A 103 7.38 -9.45 20.45
C SER A 103 7.21 -8.83 19.07
N ILE A 104 6.00 -8.91 18.51
CA ILE A 104 5.62 -8.35 17.20
C ILE A 104 4.38 -7.44 17.27
N LYS A 105 4.21 -6.74 18.40
CA LYS A 105 2.99 -5.97 18.70
C LYS A 105 2.97 -4.56 18.11
N THR A 106 4.14 -3.94 17.92
CA THR A 106 4.26 -2.61 17.32
C THR A 106 4.66 -2.68 15.86
N ALA A 107 4.38 -1.63 15.09
CA ALA A 107 4.77 -1.56 13.68
C ALA A 107 6.28 -1.72 13.49
N ASN A 108 7.08 -1.11 14.36
CA ASN A 108 8.53 -1.25 14.37
C ASN A 108 8.99 -2.69 14.69
N GLN A 109 8.30 -3.37 15.60
CA GLN A 109 8.60 -4.77 15.89
C GLN A 109 8.24 -5.68 14.72
N MET A 110 7.11 -5.43 14.05
CA MET A 110 6.70 -6.17 12.86
C MET A 110 7.67 -5.95 11.70
N LYS A 111 8.14 -4.71 11.48
CA LYS A 111 9.20 -4.39 10.52
C LYS A 111 10.45 -5.23 10.80
N LYS A 112 10.93 -5.20 12.04
CA LYS A 112 12.09 -6.00 12.47
C LYS A 112 11.88 -7.49 12.25
N ALA A 113 10.69 -8.01 12.50
CA ALA A 113 10.37 -9.42 12.26
C ALA A 113 10.45 -9.77 10.78
N ILE A 114 9.91 -8.94 9.89
CA ILE A 114 9.96 -9.19 8.43
C ILE A 114 11.38 -9.10 7.89
N GLU A 115 12.20 -8.17 8.41
CA GLU A 115 13.59 -7.97 7.99
C GLU A 115 14.59 -8.90 8.70
N SER A 116 14.15 -9.67 9.70
CA SER A 116 14.99 -10.63 10.42
C SER A 116 15.53 -11.72 9.49
N TYR A 117 16.66 -12.32 9.85
CA TYR A 117 17.31 -13.41 9.09
C TYR A 117 17.65 -13.06 7.63
N GLY A 118 17.88 -11.78 7.34
CA GLY A 118 18.15 -11.29 5.98
C GLY A 118 16.90 -10.99 5.16
N GLY A 119 15.70 -11.14 5.75
CA GLY A 119 14.41 -10.84 5.14
C GLY A 119 14.00 -11.79 4.02
N ILE A 120 12.87 -11.47 3.37
CA ILE A 120 12.36 -12.22 2.22
C ILE A 120 12.77 -11.51 0.93
N ALA A 121 13.32 -12.27 -0.02
CA ALA A 121 13.79 -11.73 -1.30
C ALA A 121 12.67 -10.96 -2.04
N GLY A 122 12.98 -9.72 -2.44
CA GLY A 122 12.03 -8.86 -3.14
C GLY A 122 10.98 -8.19 -2.25
N THR A 123 11.02 -8.40 -0.92
CA THR A 123 10.18 -7.68 0.04
C THR A 123 10.89 -6.43 0.56
N PHE A 124 10.17 -5.30 0.56
CA PHE A 124 10.59 -4.04 1.14
C PHE A 124 9.55 -3.61 2.17
N THR A 125 9.98 -3.17 3.34
CA THR A 125 9.07 -2.78 4.42
C THR A 125 9.35 -1.39 4.94
N CYS A 126 8.29 -0.67 5.29
CA CYS A 126 8.38 0.65 5.90
C CYS A 126 7.33 0.79 7.02
N VAL A 127 7.70 1.48 8.09
CA VAL A 127 6.73 1.93 9.10
C VAL A 127 6.28 3.32 8.70
N VAL A 128 4.97 3.49 8.57
CA VAL A 128 4.37 4.71 8.03
C VAL A 128 3.22 5.18 8.91
N LYS A 129 2.87 6.46 8.76
CA LYS A 129 1.73 7.09 9.42
C LYS A 129 0.93 7.86 8.39
N ILE A 130 -0.38 7.66 8.36
CA ILE A 130 -1.27 8.42 7.49
C ILE A 130 -1.53 9.79 8.13
N ASN A 131 -1.30 10.86 7.37
CA ASN A 131 -1.71 12.20 7.78
C ASN A 131 -3.22 12.37 7.56
N GLN A 132 -4.01 12.09 8.59
CA GLN A 132 -5.47 12.16 8.53
C GLN A 132 -6.01 13.59 8.41
N GLU A 133 -5.26 14.63 8.78
CA GLU A 133 -5.71 16.03 8.69
C GLU A 133 -5.94 16.47 7.23
N LYS A 134 -5.21 15.84 6.31
CA LYS A 134 -5.35 16.08 4.87
C LYS A 134 -6.60 15.41 4.26
N GLN A 135 -7.25 14.49 4.98
CA GLN A 135 -8.47 13.83 4.53
C GLN A 135 -9.69 14.79 4.52
N THR A 136 -9.72 15.78 5.40
CA THR A 136 -10.91 16.61 5.69
C THR A 136 -11.05 17.84 4.78
N LYS A 137 -10.08 18.13 3.89
CA LYS A 137 -10.12 19.35 3.05
C LYS A 137 -11.06 19.30 1.84
N THR A 138 -11.88 18.25 1.73
CA THR A 138 -12.92 18.09 0.69
C THR A 138 -14.33 17.97 1.29
N ASN A 139 -14.62 18.71 2.36
CA ASN A 139 -16.02 19.05 2.64
C ASN A 139 -16.39 20.22 1.73
N GLY A 140 -17.01 19.89 0.59
CA GLY A 140 -17.67 20.86 -0.26
C GLY A 140 -18.76 21.56 0.54
N ASN A 141 -18.51 22.82 0.92
CA ASN A 141 -19.59 23.74 1.18
C ASN A 141 -20.29 23.97 -0.16
N GLY A 142 -21.43 23.30 -0.33
CA GLY A 142 -22.45 23.83 -1.22
C GLY A 142 -22.83 25.21 -0.72
N GLN A 143 -22.44 26.24 -1.45
CA GLN A 143 -23.18 27.49 -1.51
C GLN A 143 -23.35 27.83 -2.98
N GLU A 144 -24.62 27.97 -3.34
CA GLU A 144 -25.15 28.51 -4.57
C GLU A 144 -24.38 29.77 -5.01
N LEU A 145 -24.10 29.86 -6.31
CA LEU A 145 -24.53 30.94 -7.21
C LEU A 145 -24.32 30.47 -8.66
#